data_AF-A0A8S1H3L8-F1
#
_entry.id   AF-A0A8S1H3L8-F1
#
_cell.length_a   1.000
_cell.length_b   1.000
_cell.length_c   1.000
_cell.angle_alpha   90.00
_cell.angle_beta   90.00
_cell.angle_gamma   90.00
#
_symmetry.space_group_name_H-M   'P 1'
#
loop_
_entity.id
_entity.type
_entity.pdbx_description
1 polymer ?
#
loop_
_entity_poly.entity_id
_entity_poly.type
_entity_poly.pdbx_seq_one_letter_code
_entity_poly.pdbx_strand_id
1 'polypeptide(L)'
;MDVDRLMRDRTVEELENIQANLEKEMEGKREGLREMVGRRYRDVLEASSEVRNVCDLAEKLAAEVANARTTHLPSHIKTGSRDEQRASERFYALHYLLANIGDNDELDDAFAMLLVEFLHKQLVTHHSSSKIYKAACAFTNRIVSTRSQLEEDLVETLGEVSRSDWVINQLAGIAILQFKDLDNLLEIYLQKRHEYIVRLINDSSSILSIVEEIKKTLSVVEEVFLLGELQHVIQSISNGHYRSELIGDMCFDQAFHFERVIREDVEKIVRGIRERKTSVAVSGQRIQDACTAWIEKVCAVTHPVVAEVCEYYENTDQVIELLQAISNSLKQDWPRVGPSNIAYERLLQTVVLDKLKELLNQWVEKIEKKVRHDVSQINDGPSTSVFDERAYRLNSSAHIGVSNGLVACVKNIWLELEKIGDKCSQYETICSSMNDYTSAASLKSCLADLVHAFLMRLCDENEQKLETPWKKELSRARLALALVHSDASLACSLLDKDSRRINAVNQRLHSVVEHSLGLVYHIDKSVERRLLVLENQQVGERIDMWKMTRFSGT
;
A
#
# COMPACT_ATOMS: atom_id res chain seq x y z
N MET A 1 -5.62 -55.63 51.80
CA MET A 1 -5.13 -56.69 52.73
C MET A 1 -5.68 -58.00 52.23
N ASP A 2 -4.84 -58.99 52.03
CA ASP A 2 -5.25 -60.31 51.53
C ASP A 2 -5.84 -61.13 52.70
N VAL A 3 -7.16 -61.36 52.67
CA VAL A 3 -7.92 -62.00 53.77
C VAL A 3 -7.37 -63.39 54.07
N ASP A 4 -6.90 -64.09 53.03
CA ASP A 4 -6.39 -65.46 53.12
C ASP A 4 -5.01 -65.55 53.79
N ARG A 5 -4.25 -64.45 53.86
CA ARG A 5 -3.02 -64.35 54.66
C ARG A 5 -3.33 -64.01 56.12
N LEU A 6 -4.29 -63.12 56.35
CA LEU A 6 -4.69 -62.70 57.69
C LEU A 6 -5.23 -63.88 58.52
N MET A 7 -6.01 -64.76 57.89
CA MET A 7 -6.58 -65.96 58.52
C MET A 7 -5.55 -67.08 58.78
N ARG A 8 -4.36 -67.03 58.13
CA ARG A 8 -3.30 -68.03 58.30
C ARG A 8 -2.26 -67.64 59.35
N ASP A 9 -1.93 -66.35 59.42
CA ASP A 9 -0.79 -65.87 60.20
C ASP A 9 -1.19 -65.32 61.59
N ARG A 10 -2.48 -65.17 61.87
CA ARG A 10 -3.02 -64.55 63.09
C ARG A 10 -3.99 -65.48 63.81
N THR A 11 -3.98 -65.46 65.14
CA THR A 11 -4.96 -66.20 65.94
C THR A 11 -6.33 -65.53 65.85
N VAL A 12 -7.39 -66.30 66.12
CA VAL A 12 -8.78 -65.80 66.11
C VAL A 12 -8.94 -64.59 67.05
N GLU A 13 -8.30 -64.64 68.21
CA GLU A 13 -8.32 -63.55 69.21
C GLU A 13 -7.64 -62.26 68.69
N GLU A 14 -6.54 -62.39 67.92
CA GLU A 14 -5.90 -61.23 67.28
C GLU A 14 -6.78 -60.63 66.17
N LEU A 15 -7.52 -61.46 65.43
CA LEU A 15 -8.47 -61.01 64.41
C LEU A 15 -9.69 -60.31 65.03
N GLU A 16 -10.22 -60.81 66.13
CA GLU A 16 -11.29 -60.16 66.89
C GLU A 16 -10.84 -58.79 67.43
N ASN A 17 -9.61 -58.70 67.92
CA ASN A 17 -9.04 -57.42 68.37
C ASN A 17 -8.82 -56.43 67.21
N ILE A 18 -8.37 -56.90 66.05
CA ILE A 18 -8.24 -56.08 64.85
C ILE A 18 -9.61 -55.60 64.38
N GLN A 19 -10.62 -56.48 64.38
CA GLN A 19 -11.99 -56.10 64.03
C GLN A 19 -12.56 -55.06 65.00
N ALA A 20 -12.44 -55.26 66.31
CA ALA A 20 -12.90 -54.30 67.31
C ALA A 20 -12.21 -52.94 67.18
N ASN A 21 -10.90 -52.93 66.89
CA ASN A 21 -10.16 -51.70 66.64
C ASN A 21 -10.59 -51.01 65.34
N LEU A 22 -10.84 -51.77 64.27
CA LEU A 22 -11.34 -51.24 63.01
C LEU A 22 -12.76 -50.67 63.16
N GLU A 23 -13.65 -51.34 63.89
CA GLU A 23 -15.00 -50.83 64.18
C GLU A 23 -14.94 -49.53 64.99
N LYS A 24 -14.06 -49.46 65.99
CA LYS A 24 -13.83 -48.25 66.78
C LYS A 24 -13.25 -47.10 65.94
N GLU A 25 -12.28 -47.40 65.07
CA GLU A 25 -11.68 -46.40 64.19
C GLU A 25 -12.68 -45.94 63.11
N MET A 26 -13.49 -46.86 62.57
CA MET A 26 -14.57 -46.53 61.64
C MET A 26 -15.63 -45.64 62.30
N GLU A 27 -16.09 -45.95 63.51
CA GLU A 27 -17.07 -45.11 64.19
C GLU A 27 -16.48 -43.74 64.55
N GLY A 28 -15.20 -43.69 64.97
CA GLY A 28 -14.48 -42.44 65.20
C GLY A 28 -14.37 -41.58 63.94
N LYS A 29 -14.03 -42.18 62.78
CA LYS A 29 -13.99 -41.47 61.50
C LYS A 29 -15.37 -41.04 61.04
N ARG A 30 -16.41 -41.86 61.27
CA ARG A 30 -17.79 -41.56 60.91
C ARG A 30 -18.33 -40.38 61.71
N GLU A 31 -18.08 -40.34 63.01
CA GLU A 31 -18.48 -39.21 63.85
C GLU A 31 -17.65 -37.96 63.54
N GLY A 32 -16.34 -38.09 63.28
CA GLY A 32 -15.50 -36.98 62.82
C GLY A 32 -15.96 -36.39 61.48
N LEU A 33 -16.37 -37.23 60.51
CA LEU A 33 -16.98 -36.79 59.26
C LEU A 33 -18.31 -36.10 59.49
N ARG A 34 -19.15 -36.63 60.39
CA ARG A 34 -20.45 -36.03 60.74
C ARG A 34 -20.27 -34.62 61.31
N GLU A 35 -19.30 -34.44 62.19
CA GLU A 35 -19.01 -33.13 62.78
C GLU A 35 -18.40 -32.17 61.76
N MET A 36 -17.42 -32.60 60.96
CA MET A 36 -16.79 -31.76 59.93
C MET A 36 -17.81 -31.28 58.90
N VAL A 37 -18.64 -32.19 58.39
CA VAL A 37 -19.71 -31.87 57.44
C VAL A 37 -20.75 -30.99 58.11
N GLY A 38 -21.14 -31.29 59.36
CA GLY A 38 -22.11 -30.50 60.12
C GLY A 38 -21.65 -29.07 60.44
N ARG A 39 -20.35 -28.85 60.68
CA ARG A 39 -19.76 -27.51 60.83
C ARG A 39 -19.74 -26.79 59.49
N ARG A 40 -19.22 -27.43 58.43
CA ARG A 40 -19.10 -26.82 57.11
C ARG A 40 -20.45 -26.45 56.49
N TYR A 41 -21.50 -27.25 56.70
CA TYR A 41 -22.86 -26.87 56.32
C TYR A 41 -23.37 -25.65 57.09
N ARG A 42 -23.04 -25.55 58.39
CA ARG A 42 -23.42 -24.39 59.22
C ARG A 42 -22.74 -23.12 58.74
N ASP A 43 -21.43 -23.19 58.49
CA ASP A 43 -20.64 -22.06 58.01
C ASP A 43 -21.14 -21.56 56.65
N VAL A 44 -21.50 -22.50 55.74
CA VAL A 44 -22.07 -22.16 54.43
C VAL A 44 -23.45 -21.51 54.58
N LEU A 45 -24.29 -22.01 55.48
CA LEU A 45 -25.61 -21.42 55.74
C LEU A 45 -25.49 -20.04 56.38
N GLU A 46 -24.58 -19.86 57.33
CA GLU A 46 -24.31 -18.57 57.97
C GLU A 46 -23.78 -17.56 56.96
N ALA A 47 -22.76 -17.92 56.18
CA ALA A 47 -22.26 -17.07 55.10
C ALA A 47 -23.35 -16.73 54.06
N SER A 48 -24.21 -17.69 53.71
CA SER A 48 -25.35 -17.43 52.81
C SER A 48 -26.34 -16.42 53.41
N SER A 49 -26.59 -16.51 54.73
CA SER A 49 -27.47 -15.57 55.44
C SER A 49 -26.86 -14.18 55.54
N GLU A 50 -25.54 -14.08 55.76
CA GLU A 50 -24.81 -12.81 55.80
C GLU A 50 -24.81 -12.14 54.42
N VAL A 51 -24.56 -12.89 53.35
CA VAL A 51 -24.64 -12.37 51.97
C VAL A 51 -26.03 -11.82 51.69
N ARG A 52 -27.08 -12.53 52.10
CA ARG A 52 -28.46 -12.03 51.95
C ARG A 52 -28.69 -10.74 52.73
N ASN A 53 -28.21 -10.66 53.97
CA ASN A 53 -28.29 -9.44 54.78
C ASN A 53 -27.53 -8.26 54.14
N VAL A 54 -26.37 -8.52 53.53
CA VAL A 54 -25.59 -7.49 52.81
C VAL A 54 -26.35 -7.02 51.58
N CYS A 55 -26.97 -7.92 50.81
CA CYS A 55 -27.84 -7.55 49.71
C CYS A 55 -29.02 -6.68 50.17
N ASP A 56 -29.71 -7.07 51.24
CA ASP A 56 -30.84 -6.31 51.80
C ASP A 56 -30.39 -4.91 52.29
N LEU A 57 -29.20 -4.80 52.89
CA LEU A 57 -28.62 -3.52 53.30
C LEU A 57 -28.25 -2.66 52.10
N ALA A 58 -27.69 -3.24 51.05
CA ALA A 58 -27.37 -2.53 49.82
C ALA A 58 -28.63 -2.02 49.11
N GLU A 59 -29.70 -2.82 49.05
CA GLU A 59 -30.99 -2.40 48.52
C GLU A 59 -31.61 -1.27 49.37
N LYS A 60 -31.54 -1.36 50.70
CA LYS A 60 -31.98 -0.28 51.59
C LYS A 60 -31.18 1.00 51.38
N LEU A 61 -29.85 0.91 51.28
CA LEU A 61 -28.99 2.07 51.02
C LEU A 61 -29.31 2.69 49.66
N ALA A 62 -29.48 1.87 48.62
CA ALA A 62 -29.87 2.34 47.28
C ALA A 62 -31.24 3.03 47.31
N ALA A 63 -32.20 2.47 48.04
CA ALA A 63 -33.52 3.06 48.24
C ALA A 63 -33.44 4.37 49.04
N GLU A 64 -32.62 4.46 50.10
CA GLU A 64 -32.41 5.67 50.88
C GLU A 64 -31.70 6.76 50.08
N VAL A 65 -30.73 6.42 49.23
CA VAL A 65 -30.07 7.37 48.31
C VAL A 65 -31.04 7.84 47.23
N ALA A 66 -31.83 6.94 46.65
CA ALA A 66 -32.88 7.30 45.69
C ALA A 66 -33.95 8.19 46.34
N ASN A 67 -34.32 7.89 47.60
CA ASN A 67 -35.22 8.70 48.39
C ASN A 67 -34.58 10.04 48.75
N ALA A 68 -33.30 10.14 49.11
CA ALA A 68 -32.61 11.41 49.35
C ALA A 68 -32.52 12.27 48.08
N ARG A 69 -32.41 11.65 46.89
CA ARG A 69 -32.45 12.33 45.59
C ARG A 69 -33.85 12.83 45.20
N THR A 70 -34.90 12.15 45.63
CA THR A 70 -36.31 12.47 45.30
C THR A 70 -37.03 13.28 46.37
N THR A 71 -36.60 13.17 47.63
CA THR A 71 -37.11 13.95 48.74
C THR A 71 -36.58 15.36 48.56
N HIS A 72 -37.47 16.24 48.12
CA HIS A 72 -37.28 17.68 48.24
C HIS A 72 -36.92 17.99 49.69
N LEU A 73 -35.63 18.10 50.03
CA LEU A 73 -35.22 18.77 51.24
C LEU A 73 -35.81 20.19 51.11
N PRO A 74 -36.72 20.63 52.00
CA PRO A 74 -37.00 22.04 52.11
C PRO A 74 -35.75 22.64 52.77
N SER A 75 -34.77 22.99 51.95
CA SER A 75 -33.63 23.78 52.40
C SER A 75 -34.16 25.15 52.82
N HIS A 76 -34.36 25.34 54.12
CA HIS A 76 -33.87 26.56 54.77
C HIS A 76 -32.38 26.65 54.36
N ILE A 77 -31.95 27.52 53.46
CA ILE A 77 -32.05 28.99 53.42
C ILE A 77 -32.32 29.41 51.95
N LYS A 78 -33.52 29.92 51.65
CA LYS A 78 -33.80 30.57 50.35
C LYS A 78 -33.28 32.00 50.37
N THR A 79 -32.03 32.21 49.98
CA THR A 79 -31.52 33.55 49.63
C THR A 79 -31.65 33.72 48.12
N GLY A 80 -32.85 34.07 47.66
CA GLY A 80 -33.07 34.55 46.30
C GLY A 80 -34.37 34.07 45.64
N SER A 81 -34.78 34.77 44.60
CA SER A 81 -35.88 34.34 43.71
C SER A 81 -35.53 33.04 42.98
N ARG A 82 -36.54 32.26 42.54
CA ARG A 82 -36.32 31.07 41.67
C ARG A 82 -35.48 31.40 40.44
N ASP A 83 -35.62 32.63 39.93
CA ASP A 83 -34.88 33.11 38.76
C ASP A 83 -33.41 33.43 39.08
N GLU A 84 -33.09 33.84 40.32
CA GLU A 84 -31.71 34.05 40.77
C GLU A 84 -31.01 32.71 41.02
N GLN A 85 -31.74 31.71 41.52
CA GLN A 85 -31.20 30.35 41.67
C GLN A 85 -30.87 29.74 40.31
N ARG A 86 -31.78 29.81 39.33
CA ARG A 86 -31.52 29.36 37.96
C ARG A 86 -30.35 30.10 37.31
N ALA A 87 -30.24 31.40 37.53
CA ALA A 87 -29.10 32.18 37.04
C ALA A 87 -27.78 31.74 37.69
N SER A 88 -27.79 31.38 38.98
CA SER A 88 -26.60 30.88 39.67
C SER A 88 -26.16 29.50 39.16
N GLU A 89 -27.12 28.60 38.95
CA GLU A 89 -26.88 27.27 38.38
C GLU A 89 -26.29 27.37 36.97
N ARG A 90 -26.88 28.20 36.10
CA ARG A 90 -26.34 28.47 34.75
C ARG A 90 -24.96 29.10 34.77
N PHE A 91 -24.69 30.00 35.73
CA PHE A 91 -23.37 30.62 35.88
C PHE A 91 -22.31 29.60 36.32
N TYR A 92 -22.65 28.68 37.22
CA TYR A 92 -21.77 27.58 37.58
C TYR A 92 -21.45 26.70 36.37
N ALA A 93 -22.48 26.28 35.62
CA ALA A 93 -22.29 25.45 34.43
C ALA A 93 -21.43 26.16 33.36
N LEU A 94 -21.66 27.45 33.13
CA LEU A 94 -20.84 28.26 32.23
C LEU A 94 -19.36 28.23 32.64
N HIS A 95 -19.07 28.45 33.91
CA HIS A 95 -17.70 28.48 34.42
C HIS A 95 -17.03 27.11 34.34
N TYR A 96 -17.74 26.04 34.69
CA TYR A 96 -17.23 24.66 34.65
C TYR A 96 -16.89 24.25 33.22
N LEU A 97 -17.85 24.36 32.29
CA LEU A 97 -17.65 23.92 30.90
C LEU A 97 -16.54 24.73 30.22
N LEU A 98 -16.52 26.05 30.39
CA LEU A 98 -15.49 26.91 29.77
C LEU A 98 -14.07 26.64 30.32
N ALA A 99 -13.94 25.97 31.47
CA ALA A 99 -12.66 25.57 32.02
C ALA A 99 -12.15 24.23 31.47
N ASN A 100 -13.05 23.36 30.99
CA ASN A 100 -12.75 21.97 30.62
C ASN A 100 -12.87 21.69 29.11
N ILE A 101 -13.30 22.68 28.30
CA ILE A 101 -13.27 22.58 26.83
C ILE A 101 -11.80 22.53 26.38
N GLY A 102 -11.44 21.52 25.60
CA GLY A 102 -10.09 21.25 25.08
C GLY A 102 -9.43 19.99 25.64
N ASP A 103 -10.02 19.39 26.68
CA ASP A 103 -9.47 18.21 27.36
C ASP A 103 -10.22 16.90 26.99
N ASN A 104 -11.35 16.98 26.27
CA ASN A 104 -12.25 15.85 25.99
C ASN A 104 -12.32 15.54 24.49
N ASP A 105 -13.23 14.62 24.11
CA ASP A 105 -13.53 14.32 22.71
C ASP A 105 -14.02 15.58 21.96
N GLU A 106 -13.65 15.69 20.69
CA GLU A 106 -13.90 16.88 19.90
C GLU A 106 -15.39 17.19 19.70
N LEU A 107 -16.24 16.15 19.69
CA LEU A 107 -17.69 16.32 19.64
C LEU A 107 -18.25 16.82 20.97
N ASP A 108 -17.71 16.31 22.07
CA ASP A 108 -18.09 16.72 23.43
C ASP A 108 -17.76 18.20 23.67
N ASP A 109 -16.56 18.61 23.29
CA ASP A 109 -16.10 19.99 23.40
C ASP A 109 -16.94 20.94 22.54
N ALA A 110 -17.23 20.55 21.29
CA ALA A 110 -18.10 21.31 20.40
C ALA A 110 -19.53 21.44 20.96
N PHE A 111 -20.08 20.36 21.52
CA PHE A 111 -21.42 20.36 22.09
C PHE A 111 -21.49 21.18 23.39
N ALA A 112 -20.47 21.06 24.26
CA ALA A 112 -20.32 21.86 25.46
C ALA A 112 -20.18 23.34 25.13
N MET A 113 -19.45 23.69 24.06
CA MET A 113 -19.31 25.06 23.60
C MET A 113 -20.65 25.68 23.17
N LEU A 114 -21.51 24.93 22.46
CA LEU A 114 -22.88 25.38 22.15
C LEU A 114 -23.70 25.64 23.42
N LEU A 115 -23.52 24.82 24.46
CA LEU A 115 -24.17 25.02 25.75
C LEU A 115 -23.63 26.27 26.46
N VAL A 116 -22.32 26.49 26.47
CA VAL A 116 -21.68 27.70 27.00
C VAL A 116 -22.26 28.95 26.35
N GLU A 117 -22.38 28.99 25.02
CA GLU A 117 -22.94 30.13 24.31
C GLU A 117 -24.41 30.38 24.65
N PHE A 118 -25.18 29.29 24.74
CA PHE A 118 -26.59 29.38 25.12
C PHE A 118 -26.75 29.89 26.56
N LEU A 119 -25.99 29.33 27.51
CA LEU A 119 -26.00 29.74 28.91
C LEU A 119 -25.59 31.21 29.05
N HIS A 120 -24.51 31.62 28.38
CA HIS A 120 -24.05 33.01 28.36
C HIS A 120 -25.14 33.94 27.81
N LYS A 121 -25.79 33.58 26.69
CA LYS A 121 -26.91 34.34 26.14
C LYS A 121 -28.04 34.47 27.16
N GLN A 122 -28.44 33.38 27.82
CA GLN A 122 -29.50 33.40 28.83
C GLN A 122 -29.15 34.28 30.03
N LEU A 123 -27.92 34.22 30.52
CA LEU A 123 -27.43 35.01 31.66
C LEU A 123 -27.34 36.51 31.32
N VAL A 124 -26.93 36.82 30.08
CA VAL A 124 -26.82 38.19 29.61
C VAL A 124 -28.20 38.77 29.29
N THR A 125 -29.16 38.01 28.75
CA THR A 125 -30.49 38.53 28.38
C THR A 125 -31.50 38.53 29.52
N HIS A 126 -31.43 37.58 30.45
CA HIS A 126 -32.32 37.49 31.60
C HIS A 126 -31.61 37.98 32.87
N HIS A 127 -31.75 39.27 33.16
CA HIS A 127 -31.00 39.96 34.21
C HIS A 127 -31.54 39.71 35.63
N SER A 128 -31.64 38.46 36.08
CA SER A 128 -32.15 38.14 37.43
C SER A 128 -31.31 38.75 38.57
N SER A 129 -30.00 38.97 38.35
CA SER A 129 -29.07 39.57 39.30
C SER A 129 -28.00 40.42 38.61
N SER A 130 -27.81 41.67 39.07
CA SER A 130 -26.82 42.61 38.52
C SER A 130 -25.37 42.10 38.65
N LYS A 131 -25.07 41.34 39.71
CA LYS A 131 -23.72 40.76 39.92
C LYS A 131 -23.43 39.65 38.92
N ILE A 132 -24.37 38.73 38.73
CA ILE A 132 -24.26 37.63 37.77
C ILE A 132 -24.17 38.18 36.34
N TYR A 133 -24.97 39.20 36.01
CA TYR A 133 -24.90 39.87 34.72
C TYR A 133 -23.50 40.43 34.43
N LYS A 134 -22.92 41.22 35.35
CA LYS A 134 -21.57 41.78 35.17
C LYS A 134 -20.51 40.68 35.02
N ALA A 135 -20.61 39.62 35.80
CA ALA A 135 -19.70 38.48 35.71
C ALA A 135 -19.85 37.72 34.38
N ALA A 136 -21.07 37.47 33.92
CA ALA A 136 -21.34 36.84 32.63
C ALA A 136 -20.78 37.66 31.47
N CYS A 137 -20.96 38.99 31.47
CA CYS A 137 -20.37 39.88 30.48
C CYS A 137 -18.83 39.85 30.46
N ALA A 138 -18.19 39.58 31.60
CA ALA A 138 -16.73 39.44 31.64
C ALA A 138 -16.23 38.19 30.89
N PHE A 139 -17.07 37.16 30.74
CA PHE A 139 -16.72 35.95 29.99
C PHE A 139 -16.84 36.10 28.48
N THR A 140 -17.49 37.15 27.96
CA THR A 140 -17.77 37.29 26.52
C THR A 140 -16.51 37.14 25.66
N ASN A 141 -15.41 37.83 25.99
CA ASN A 141 -14.17 37.75 25.23
C ASN A 141 -13.52 36.37 25.32
N ARG A 142 -13.57 35.73 26.49
CA ARG A 142 -13.03 34.39 26.69
C ARG A 142 -13.80 33.36 25.86
N ILE A 143 -15.14 33.43 25.89
CA ILE A 143 -16.02 32.55 25.10
C ILE A 143 -15.73 32.69 23.60
N VAL A 144 -15.62 33.93 23.10
CA VAL A 144 -15.28 34.18 21.69
C VAL A 144 -13.90 33.61 21.35
N SER A 145 -12.90 33.83 22.19
CA SER A 145 -11.55 33.29 21.99
C SER A 145 -11.53 31.76 22.01
N THR A 146 -12.19 31.13 22.98
CA THR A 146 -12.28 29.67 23.08
C THR A 146 -13.03 29.08 21.88
N ARG A 147 -14.09 29.74 21.40
CA ARG A 147 -14.80 29.31 20.18
C ARG A 147 -13.89 29.33 18.96
N SER A 148 -13.17 30.44 18.74
CA SER A 148 -12.27 30.56 17.60
C SER A 148 -11.13 29.56 17.65
N GLN A 149 -10.54 29.35 18.83
CA GLN A 149 -9.49 28.35 19.03
C GLN A 149 -10.00 26.94 18.72
N LEU A 150 -11.16 26.55 19.29
CA LEU A 150 -11.75 25.23 19.05
C LEU A 150 -12.09 25.03 17.56
N GLU A 151 -12.64 26.04 16.88
CA GLU A 151 -12.91 25.95 15.44
C GLU A 151 -11.64 25.79 14.60
N GLU A 152 -10.53 26.42 15.00
CA GLU A 152 -9.22 26.29 14.36
C GLU A 152 -8.64 24.90 14.60
N ASP A 153 -8.58 24.45 15.86
CA ASP A 153 -8.04 23.15 16.28
C ASP A 153 -8.76 21.99 15.59
N LEU A 154 -10.10 22.03 15.54
CA LEU A 154 -10.94 21.03 14.87
C LEU A 154 -10.62 20.91 13.37
N VAL A 155 -10.30 22.03 12.72
CA VAL A 155 -10.07 22.08 11.27
C VAL A 155 -8.61 21.77 10.93
N GLU A 156 -7.66 22.17 11.78
CA GLU A 156 -6.22 21.93 11.58
C GLU A 156 -5.87 20.45 11.79
N THR A 157 -6.37 19.84 12.86
CA THR A 157 -6.06 18.45 13.23
C THR A 157 -6.78 17.41 12.35
N LEU A 158 -7.88 17.80 11.69
CA LEU A 158 -8.70 16.92 10.84
C LEU A 158 -7.90 16.17 9.76
N GLY A 159 -6.85 16.80 9.22
CA GLY A 159 -5.98 16.17 8.22
C GLY A 159 -5.10 15.06 8.78
N GLU A 160 -4.79 15.09 10.07
CA GLU A 160 -3.84 14.17 10.71
C GLU A 160 -4.51 12.89 11.22
N VAL A 161 -5.83 12.95 11.43
CA VAL A 161 -6.62 11.82 11.90
C VAL A 161 -6.94 10.86 10.76
N SER A 162 -6.57 9.59 10.94
CA SER A 162 -6.84 8.52 9.96
C SER A 162 -7.88 7.50 10.44
N ARG A 163 -8.41 7.62 11.66
CA ARG A 163 -9.46 6.75 12.19
C ARG A 163 -10.84 7.34 11.93
N SER A 164 -11.78 6.51 11.47
CA SER A 164 -13.13 6.96 11.14
C SER A 164 -13.92 7.48 12.33
N ASP A 165 -13.83 6.81 13.49
CA ASP A 165 -14.52 7.23 14.72
C ASP A 165 -14.16 8.65 15.17
N TRP A 166 -12.87 8.97 15.16
CA TRP A 166 -12.38 10.31 15.52
C TRP A 166 -12.73 11.35 14.46
N VAL A 167 -12.60 11.02 13.18
CA VAL A 167 -13.01 11.92 12.08
C VAL A 167 -14.50 12.23 12.15
N ILE A 168 -15.34 11.25 12.51
CA ILE A 168 -16.78 11.46 12.67
C ILE A 168 -17.06 12.46 13.79
N ASN A 169 -16.41 12.30 14.95
CA ASN A 169 -16.60 13.21 16.08
C ASN A 169 -16.13 14.64 15.75
N GLN A 170 -14.96 14.78 15.14
CA GLN A 170 -14.44 16.08 14.69
C GLN A 170 -15.35 16.73 13.63
N LEU A 171 -15.75 16.01 12.58
CA LEU A 171 -16.65 16.53 11.55
C LEU A 171 -18.03 16.84 12.09
N ALA A 172 -18.55 16.04 13.01
CA ALA A 172 -19.82 16.31 13.70
C ALA A 172 -19.70 17.58 14.56
N GLY A 173 -18.57 17.79 15.24
CA GLY A 173 -18.23 19.00 15.98
C GLY A 173 -18.23 20.24 15.07
N ILE A 174 -17.54 20.18 13.93
CA ILE A 174 -17.55 21.24 12.90
C ILE A 174 -18.98 21.49 12.40
N ALA A 175 -19.74 20.42 12.13
CA ALA A 175 -21.11 20.52 11.62
C ALA A 175 -22.04 21.25 12.59
N ILE A 176 -21.93 20.99 13.90
CA ILE A 176 -22.79 21.62 14.92
C ILE A 176 -22.34 23.04 15.27
N LEU A 177 -21.04 23.33 15.25
CA LEU A 177 -20.51 24.66 15.54
C LEU A 177 -20.71 25.63 14.37
N GLN A 178 -20.33 25.22 13.17
CA GLN A 178 -20.31 26.08 11.98
C GLN A 178 -21.58 25.95 11.12
N PHE A 179 -22.49 25.03 11.45
CA PHE A 179 -23.73 24.76 10.70
C PHE A 179 -23.48 24.41 9.22
N LYS A 180 -22.39 23.69 8.94
CA LYS A 180 -22.06 23.21 7.60
C LYS A 180 -22.87 21.98 7.22
N ASP A 181 -23.16 21.85 5.94
CA ASP A 181 -23.79 20.67 5.34
C ASP A 181 -22.76 19.57 5.08
N LEU A 182 -23.24 18.36 4.78
CA LEU A 182 -22.39 17.19 4.56
C LEU A 182 -21.48 17.37 3.33
N ASP A 183 -21.95 18.08 2.29
CA ASP A 183 -21.15 18.39 1.10
C ASP A 183 -19.95 19.27 1.44
N ASN A 184 -20.12 20.37 2.18
CA ASN A 184 -19.00 21.21 2.58
C ASN A 184 -18.06 20.48 3.55
N LEU A 185 -18.57 19.60 4.42
CA LEU A 185 -17.74 18.80 5.32
C LEU A 185 -16.85 17.81 4.56
N LEU A 186 -17.37 17.19 3.49
CA LEU A 186 -16.58 16.33 2.61
C LEU A 186 -15.44 17.12 1.95
N GLU A 187 -15.73 18.30 1.42
CA GLU A 187 -14.73 19.16 0.79
C GLU A 187 -13.64 19.61 1.77
N ILE A 188 -14.02 19.97 3.01
CA ILE A 188 -13.08 20.35 4.06
C ILE A 188 -12.16 19.17 4.42
N TYR A 189 -12.73 17.98 4.62
CA TYR A 189 -11.95 16.78 4.94
C TYR A 189 -10.95 16.45 3.84
N LEU A 190 -11.40 16.38 2.58
CA LEU A 190 -10.53 16.09 1.44
C LEU A 190 -9.43 17.15 1.27
N GLN A 191 -9.76 18.43 1.45
CA GLN A 191 -8.78 19.51 1.36
C GLN A 191 -7.72 19.41 2.47
N LYS A 192 -8.11 19.08 3.71
CA LYS A 192 -7.18 18.90 4.82
C LYS A 192 -6.31 17.67 4.69
N ARG A 193 -6.86 16.57 4.20
CA ARG A 193 -6.07 15.36 3.85
C ARG A 193 -5.08 15.62 2.71
N HIS A 194 -5.45 16.44 1.73
CA HIS A 194 -4.50 16.88 0.70
C HIS A 194 -3.35 17.70 1.32
N GLU A 195 -3.63 18.69 2.16
CA GLU A 195 -2.59 19.48 2.85
C GLU A 195 -1.65 18.60 3.70
N TYR A 196 -2.20 17.60 4.39
CA TYR A 196 -1.42 16.62 5.15
C TYR A 196 -0.48 15.79 4.26
N ILE A 197 -0.98 15.27 3.13
CA ILE A 197 -0.14 14.50 2.19
C ILE A 197 0.97 15.37 1.58
N VAL A 198 0.68 16.64 1.25
CA VAL A 198 1.70 17.59 0.79
C VAL A 198 2.80 17.77 1.84
N ARG A 199 2.43 17.85 3.13
CA ARG A 199 3.40 17.92 4.23
C ARG A 199 4.26 16.65 4.29
N LEU A 200 3.65 15.48 4.21
CA LEU A 200 4.36 14.19 4.19
C LEU A 200 5.35 14.07 3.03
N ILE A 201 5.00 14.60 1.86
CA ILE A 201 5.88 14.65 0.69
C ILE A 201 7.11 15.52 1.00
N ASN A 202 6.90 16.71 1.57
CA ASN A 202 7.99 17.61 1.94
C ASN A 202 8.90 17.01 3.02
N ASP A 203 8.33 16.19 3.91
CA ASP A 203 9.07 15.44 4.94
C ASP A 203 9.75 14.17 4.40
N SER A 204 9.84 14.01 3.08
CA SER A 204 10.50 12.89 2.38
C SER A 204 9.88 11.51 2.66
N SER A 205 8.55 11.44 2.80
CA SER A 205 7.84 10.17 2.93
C SER A 205 7.97 9.29 1.69
N SER A 206 7.96 7.96 1.86
CA SER A 206 8.02 7.03 0.74
C SER A 206 6.74 7.06 -0.11
N ILE A 207 6.86 6.76 -1.41
CA ILE A 207 5.72 6.67 -2.33
C ILE A 207 4.67 5.67 -1.81
N LEU A 208 5.10 4.55 -1.24
CA LEU A 208 4.20 3.56 -0.65
C LEU A 208 3.44 4.11 0.57
N SER A 209 4.09 4.92 1.40
CA SER A 209 3.41 5.60 2.52
C SER A 209 2.33 6.55 2.01
N ILE A 210 2.60 7.28 0.92
CA ILE A 210 1.63 8.19 0.31
C ILE A 210 0.44 7.41 -0.26
N VAL A 211 0.69 6.30 -0.97
CA VAL A 211 -0.38 5.43 -1.50
C VAL A 211 -1.24 4.86 -0.36
N GLU A 212 -0.62 4.47 0.75
CA GLU A 212 -1.35 3.99 1.94
C GLU A 212 -2.20 5.09 2.58
N GLU A 213 -1.70 6.33 2.65
CA GLU A 213 -2.49 7.46 3.16
C GLU A 213 -3.64 7.87 2.22
N ILE A 214 -3.47 7.72 0.90
CA ILE A 214 -4.58 7.85 -0.07
C ILE A 214 -5.65 6.82 0.23
N LYS A 215 -5.25 5.55 0.39
CA LYS A 215 -6.16 4.45 0.70
C LYS A 215 -6.93 4.68 2.00
N LYS A 216 -6.23 5.01 3.10
CA LYS A 216 -6.85 5.34 4.40
C LYS A 216 -7.85 6.48 4.29
N THR A 217 -7.49 7.54 3.54
CA THR A 217 -8.39 8.67 3.33
C THR A 217 -9.69 8.24 2.67
N LEU A 218 -9.60 7.43 1.61
CA LEU A 218 -10.76 6.91 0.89
C LEU A 218 -11.59 5.93 1.74
N SER A 219 -10.95 5.09 2.57
CA SER A 219 -11.64 4.21 3.52
C SER A 219 -12.49 5.03 4.50
N VAL A 220 -11.91 6.09 5.06
CA VAL A 220 -12.65 7.01 5.93
C VAL A 220 -13.80 7.68 5.18
N VAL A 221 -13.60 8.13 3.93
CA VAL A 221 -14.70 8.73 3.16
C VAL A 221 -15.84 7.73 2.94
N GLU A 222 -15.51 6.47 2.65
CA GLU A 222 -16.51 5.40 2.48
C GLU A 222 -17.34 5.20 3.76
N GLU A 223 -16.69 5.04 4.91
CA GLU A 223 -17.38 4.82 6.19
C GLU A 223 -18.18 6.06 6.63
N VAL A 224 -17.55 7.23 6.61
CA VAL A 224 -18.11 8.47 7.17
C VAL A 224 -19.25 9.03 6.31
N PHE A 225 -19.07 9.05 4.98
CA PHE A 225 -19.99 9.71 4.06
C PHE A 225 -20.85 8.74 3.24
N LEU A 226 -20.28 7.65 2.70
CA LEU A 226 -21.04 6.73 1.85
C LEU A 226 -21.93 5.78 2.66
N LEU A 227 -21.43 5.21 3.75
CA LEU A 227 -22.23 4.41 4.69
C LEU A 227 -23.12 5.28 5.58
N GLY A 228 -22.84 6.59 5.66
CA GLY A 228 -23.68 7.57 6.34
C GLY A 228 -23.50 7.61 7.85
N GLU A 229 -22.37 7.13 8.39
CA GLU A 229 -22.11 7.15 9.84
C GLU A 229 -22.14 8.57 10.42
N LEU A 230 -21.56 9.55 9.71
CA LEU A 230 -21.63 10.96 10.12
C LEU A 230 -23.07 11.48 10.16
N GLN A 231 -23.88 11.09 9.18
CA GLN A 231 -25.29 11.45 9.14
C GLN A 231 -26.03 10.86 10.34
N HIS A 232 -25.74 9.60 10.71
CA HIS A 232 -26.32 8.96 11.88
C HIS A 232 -25.96 9.68 13.19
N VAL A 233 -24.69 10.07 13.38
CA VAL A 233 -24.26 10.83 14.57
C VAL A 233 -24.94 12.20 14.62
N ILE A 234 -24.97 12.93 13.50
CA ILE A 234 -25.67 14.21 13.39
C ILE A 234 -27.17 14.08 13.69
N GLN A 235 -27.82 13.02 13.21
CA GLN A 235 -29.23 12.74 13.52
C GLN A 235 -29.43 12.36 14.98
N SER A 236 -28.52 11.59 15.57
CA SER A 236 -28.54 11.24 17.01
C SER A 236 -28.51 12.49 17.89
N ILE A 237 -27.63 13.45 17.57
CA ILE A 237 -27.54 14.75 18.24
C ILE A 237 -28.84 15.54 18.05
N SER A 238 -29.34 15.63 16.82
CA SER A 238 -30.55 16.40 16.49
C SER A 238 -31.83 15.81 17.10
N ASN A 239 -31.83 14.51 17.38
CA ASN A 239 -32.91 13.80 18.04
C ASN A 239 -32.79 13.81 19.58
N GLY A 240 -31.67 14.29 20.12
CA GLY A 240 -31.42 14.33 21.56
C GLY A 240 -31.03 12.98 22.17
N HIS A 241 -30.59 12.04 21.34
CA HIS A 241 -30.08 10.74 21.80
C HIS A 241 -28.60 10.81 22.19
N TYR A 242 -27.86 11.76 21.63
CA TYR A 242 -26.48 12.02 22.03
C TYR A 242 -26.41 12.54 23.47
N ARG A 243 -25.49 11.98 24.25
CA ARG A 243 -25.22 12.39 25.63
C ARG A 243 -23.75 12.72 25.73
N SER A 244 -23.47 13.96 26.09
CA SER A 244 -22.09 14.40 26.31
C SER A 244 -21.57 13.90 27.64
N GLU A 245 -20.38 13.31 27.65
CA GLU A 245 -19.74 12.82 28.88
C GLU A 245 -19.37 14.00 29.79
N LEU A 246 -18.81 15.07 29.21
CA LEU A 246 -18.46 16.30 29.93
C LEU A 246 -19.67 16.94 30.65
N ILE A 247 -20.84 16.97 30.00
CA ILE A 247 -22.08 17.46 30.63
C ILE A 247 -22.57 16.47 31.71
N GLY A 248 -22.41 15.17 31.48
CA GLY A 248 -22.72 14.12 32.44
C GLY A 248 -21.94 14.27 33.74
N ASP A 249 -20.63 14.45 33.63
CA ASP A 249 -19.71 14.62 34.76
C ASP A 249 -20.04 15.90 35.56
N MET A 250 -20.31 17.01 34.85
CA MET A 250 -20.77 18.24 35.49
C MET A 250 -22.04 18.03 36.33
N CYS A 251 -22.95 17.18 35.85
CA CYS A 251 -24.22 16.92 36.53
C CYS A 251 -24.12 15.89 37.64
N PHE A 252 -23.15 14.96 37.58
CA PHE A 252 -23.03 13.83 38.51
C PHE A 252 -22.88 14.28 39.96
N ASP A 253 -22.07 15.30 40.21
CA ASP A 253 -21.77 15.84 41.54
C ASP A 253 -22.79 16.86 42.06
N GLN A 254 -23.86 17.11 41.32
CA GLN A 254 -24.79 18.21 41.60
C GLN A 254 -26.18 17.73 42.03
N ALA A 255 -26.94 18.64 42.64
CA ALA A 255 -28.31 18.37 43.04
C ALA A 255 -29.22 18.10 41.82
N PHE A 256 -30.23 17.24 41.99
CA PHE A 256 -31.17 16.88 40.91
C PHE A 256 -31.83 18.10 40.23
N HIS A 257 -32.05 19.20 40.98
CA HIS A 257 -32.60 20.42 40.42
C HIS A 257 -31.67 21.07 39.37
N PHE A 258 -30.35 21.04 39.60
CA PHE A 258 -29.34 21.55 38.67
C PHE A 258 -29.39 20.77 37.36
N GLU A 259 -29.34 19.43 37.44
CA GLU A 259 -29.42 18.55 36.28
C GLU A 259 -30.68 18.82 35.45
N ARG A 260 -31.83 19.03 36.11
CA ARG A 260 -33.07 19.38 35.41
C ARG A 260 -32.98 20.69 34.63
N VAL A 261 -32.39 21.74 35.23
CA VAL A 261 -32.23 23.04 34.57
C VAL A 261 -31.31 22.95 33.36
N ILE A 262 -30.19 22.23 33.48
CA ILE A 262 -29.26 22.02 32.37
C ILE A 262 -29.91 21.21 31.26
N ARG A 263 -30.66 20.16 31.58
CA ARG A 263 -31.39 19.34 30.60
C ARG A 263 -32.40 20.17 29.79
N GLU A 264 -33.18 21.03 30.46
CA GLU A 264 -34.11 21.96 29.80
C GLU A 264 -33.38 22.91 28.82
N ASP A 265 -32.16 23.31 29.13
CA ASP A 265 -31.36 24.19 28.28
C ASP A 265 -30.68 23.40 27.13
N VAL A 266 -30.22 22.17 27.37
CA VAL A 266 -29.73 21.24 26.33
C VAL A 266 -30.81 20.93 25.29
N GLU A 267 -32.05 20.65 25.72
CA GLU A 267 -33.17 20.39 24.80
C GLU A 267 -33.44 21.58 23.85
N LYS A 268 -33.22 22.82 24.31
CA LYS A 268 -33.37 24.01 23.46
C LYS A 268 -32.26 24.10 22.41
N ILE A 269 -31.04 23.71 22.75
CA ILE A 269 -29.90 23.65 21.82
C ILE A 269 -30.16 22.59 20.76
N VAL A 270 -30.53 21.37 21.19
CA VAL A 270 -30.89 20.27 20.29
C VAL A 270 -32.01 20.67 19.33
N ARG A 271 -33.04 21.35 19.82
CA ARG A 271 -34.10 21.90 18.97
C ARG A 271 -33.56 22.93 17.98
N GLY A 272 -32.68 23.84 18.43
CA GLY A 272 -32.03 24.82 17.55
C GLY A 272 -31.18 24.18 16.46
N ILE A 273 -30.46 23.09 16.76
CA ILE A 273 -29.71 22.29 15.77
C ILE A 273 -30.67 21.67 14.76
N ARG A 274 -31.79 21.08 15.23
CA ARG A 274 -32.80 20.45 14.37
C ARG A 274 -33.46 21.45 13.42
N GLU A 275 -33.81 22.64 13.90
CA GLU A 275 -34.44 23.70 13.10
C GLU A 275 -33.50 24.29 12.03
N ARG A 276 -32.19 24.29 12.30
CA ARG A 276 -31.17 24.79 11.37
C ARG A 276 -30.68 23.75 10.36
N LYS A 277 -30.92 22.46 10.60
CA LYS A 277 -30.45 21.38 9.73
C LYS A 277 -31.51 20.98 8.68
N THR A 278 -31.09 21.05 7.42
CA THR A 278 -31.66 20.30 6.29
C THR A 278 -30.55 19.41 5.71
N SER A 279 -30.04 18.46 6.50
CA SER A 279 -28.97 17.57 6.03
C SER A 279 -29.57 16.50 5.11
N VAL A 280 -29.60 16.79 3.81
CA VAL A 280 -29.78 15.76 2.77
C VAL A 280 -28.48 14.96 2.70
N ALA A 281 -28.60 13.63 2.59
CA ALA A 281 -27.43 12.77 2.38
C ALA A 281 -26.69 13.19 1.11
N VAL A 282 -25.37 13.17 1.13
CA VAL A 282 -24.58 13.40 -0.08
C VAL A 282 -24.85 12.26 -1.06
N SER A 283 -25.12 12.58 -2.32
CA SER A 283 -25.31 11.53 -3.32
C SER A 283 -24.02 10.74 -3.54
N GLY A 284 -24.10 9.42 -3.67
CA GLY A 284 -22.92 8.58 -3.91
C GLY A 284 -22.11 9.00 -5.15
N GLN A 285 -22.77 9.54 -6.18
CA GLN A 285 -22.11 10.08 -7.36
C GLN A 285 -21.24 11.31 -7.02
N ARG A 286 -21.77 12.24 -6.21
CA ARG A 286 -21.01 13.42 -5.77
C ARG A 286 -19.77 13.03 -4.97
N ILE A 287 -19.89 12.02 -4.10
CA ILE A 287 -18.75 11.47 -3.35
C ILE A 287 -17.70 10.92 -4.33
N GLN A 288 -18.14 10.11 -5.29
CA GLN A 288 -17.23 9.52 -6.29
C GLN A 288 -16.50 10.57 -7.13
N ASP A 289 -17.20 11.60 -7.57
CA ASP A 289 -16.62 12.71 -8.35
C ASP A 289 -15.60 13.49 -7.50
N ALA A 290 -15.93 13.78 -6.23
CA ALA A 290 -15.05 14.48 -5.31
C ALA A 290 -13.78 13.66 -4.99
N CYS A 291 -13.92 12.35 -4.71
CA CYS A 291 -12.80 11.45 -4.49
C CYS A 291 -11.90 11.34 -5.73
N THR A 292 -12.49 11.24 -6.93
CA THR A 292 -11.72 11.16 -8.18
C THR A 292 -10.92 12.44 -8.41
N ALA A 293 -11.55 13.61 -8.28
CA ALA A 293 -10.86 14.90 -8.41
C ALA A 293 -9.76 15.08 -7.34
N TRP A 294 -10.01 14.58 -6.12
CA TRP A 294 -9.02 14.60 -5.05
C TRP A 294 -7.83 13.69 -5.33
N ILE A 295 -8.05 12.46 -5.81
CA ILE A 295 -6.97 11.55 -6.24
C ILE A 295 -6.12 12.21 -7.31
N GLU A 296 -6.74 12.81 -8.34
CA GLU A 296 -6.00 13.51 -9.40
C GLU A 296 -5.14 14.64 -8.84
N LYS A 297 -5.69 15.42 -7.90
CA LYS A 297 -4.97 16.51 -7.24
C LYS A 297 -3.77 16.02 -6.43
N VAL A 298 -3.94 14.97 -5.63
CA VAL A 298 -2.86 14.38 -4.82
C VAL A 298 -1.80 13.77 -5.73
N CYS A 299 -2.20 12.96 -6.71
CA CYS A 299 -1.27 12.34 -7.66
C CYS A 299 -0.46 13.38 -8.44
N ALA A 300 -1.03 14.54 -8.78
CA ALA A 300 -0.31 15.62 -9.45
C ALA A 300 0.86 16.18 -8.61
N VAL A 301 0.72 16.23 -7.28
CA VAL A 301 1.79 16.70 -6.38
C VAL A 301 2.79 15.58 -6.05
N THR A 302 2.34 14.33 -6.01
CA THR A 302 3.22 13.17 -5.78
C THR A 302 4.05 12.81 -7.00
N HIS A 303 3.55 13.07 -8.21
CA HIS A 303 4.18 12.64 -9.45
C HIS A 303 5.65 13.12 -9.63
N PRO A 304 6.02 14.38 -9.33
CA PRO A 304 7.41 14.82 -9.37
C PRO A 304 8.36 13.98 -8.49
N VAL A 305 7.89 13.52 -7.33
CA VAL A 305 8.66 12.66 -6.43
C VAL A 305 8.86 11.28 -7.04
N VAL A 306 7.81 10.73 -7.68
CA VAL A 306 7.92 9.47 -8.43
C VAL A 306 8.98 9.59 -9.52
N ALA A 307 8.98 10.71 -10.26
CA ALA A 307 9.96 10.95 -11.30
C ALA A 307 11.39 11.02 -10.76
N GLU A 308 11.60 11.77 -9.68
CA GLU A 308 12.90 11.87 -9.02
C GLU A 308 13.39 10.51 -8.52
N VAL A 309 12.53 9.72 -7.85
CA VAL A 309 12.88 8.37 -7.39
C VAL A 309 13.23 7.46 -8.57
N CYS A 310 12.50 7.57 -9.69
CA CYS A 310 12.77 6.78 -10.89
C CYS A 310 14.11 7.12 -11.56
N GLU A 311 14.61 8.35 -11.43
CA GLU A 311 15.93 8.72 -11.97
C GLU A 311 17.07 7.93 -11.32
N TYR A 312 16.95 7.59 -10.03
CA TYR A 312 17.95 6.84 -9.28
C TYR A 312 18.00 5.34 -9.61
N TYR A 313 17.01 4.79 -10.31
CA TYR A 313 17.01 3.37 -10.65
C TYR A 313 17.96 3.06 -11.82
N GLU A 314 18.88 2.12 -11.57
CA GLU A 314 19.88 1.69 -12.55
C GLU A 314 19.51 0.36 -13.24
N ASN A 315 18.58 -0.39 -12.66
CA ASN A 315 18.16 -1.72 -13.16
C ASN A 315 16.63 -1.79 -13.30
N THR A 316 16.18 -2.47 -14.35
CA THR A 316 14.77 -2.83 -14.58
C THR A 316 14.15 -3.60 -13.42
N ASP A 317 14.92 -4.38 -12.67
CA ASP A 317 14.43 -5.12 -11.51
C ASP A 317 13.85 -4.20 -10.43
N GLN A 318 14.58 -3.12 -10.10
CA GLN A 318 14.16 -2.17 -9.06
C GLN A 318 12.86 -1.45 -9.45
N VAL A 319 12.74 -1.11 -10.73
CA VAL A 319 11.53 -0.48 -11.28
C VAL A 319 10.34 -1.44 -11.23
N ILE A 320 10.55 -2.71 -11.61
CA ILE A 320 9.51 -3.75 -11.55
C ILE A 320 9.09 -4.04 -10.10
N GLU A 321 10.04 -4.12 -9.16
CA GLU A 321 9.74 -4.31 -7.74
C GLU A 321 8.91 -3.17 -7.17
N LEU A 322 9.25 -1.91 -7.47
CA LEU A 322 8.45 -0.75 -7.08
C LEU A 322 7.03 -0.84 -7.66
N LEU A 323 6.91 -1.12 -8.96
CA LEU A 323 5.62 -1.26 -9.63
C LEU A 323 4.76 -2.38 -9.03
N GLN A 324 5.38 -3.52 -8.69
CA GLN A 324 4.69 -4.61 -8.01
C GLN A 324 4.22 -4.18 -6.62
N ALA A 325 5.06 -3.49 -5.84
CA ALA A 325 4.70 -3.02 -4.51
C ALA A 325 3.51 -2.03 -4.55
N ILE A 326 3.57 -1.04 -5.44
CA ILE A 326 2.46 -0.08 -5.66
C ILE A 326 1.21 -0.81 -6.13
N SER A 327 1.35 -1.70 -7.13
CA SER A 327 0.22 -2.45 -7.67
C SER A 327 -0.46 -3.34 -6.61
N ASN A 328 0.33 -3.98 -5.75
CA ASN A 328 -0.21 -4.84 -4.70
C ASN A 328 -0.95 -4.01 -3.64
N SER A 329 -0.39 -2.86 -3.23
CA SER A 329 -1.04 -1.93 -2.30
C SER A 329 -2.38 -1.40 -2.83
N LEU A 330 -2.43 -1.04 -4.12
CA LEU A 330 -3.64 -0.52 -4.77
C LEU A 330 -4.75 -1.57 -5.01
N LYS A 331 -4.42 -2.87 -5.01
CA LYS A 331 -5.40 -3.95 -5.17
C LYS A 331 -5.95 -4.46 -3.85
N GLN A 332 -5.09 -4.53 -2.84
CA GLN A 332 -5.45 -5.10 -1.57
C GLN A 332 -6.32 -4.12 -0.80
N ASP A 333 -7.52 -4.56 -0.39
CA ASP A 333 -8.46 -3.83 0.47
C ASP A 333 -8.75 -2.39 0.02
N TRP A 334 -8.80 -2.14 -1.29
CA TRP A 334 -9.09 -0.81 -1.83
C TRP A 334 -10.56 -0.42 -1.60
N PRO A 335 -10.85 0.81 -1.17
CA PRO A 335 -12.21 1.30 -0.96
C PRO A 335 -13.08 1.30 -2.22
N ARG A 336 -14.40 1.28 -2.05
CA ARG A 336 -15.35 1.36 -3.18
C ARG A 336 -15.38 2.75 -3.82
N VAL A 337 -14.93 3.76 -3.09
CA VAL A 337 -14.88 5.16 -3.52
C VAL A 337 -13.52 5.49 -4.11
N GLY A 338 -13.51 6.18 -5.27
CA GLY A 338 -12.31 6.55 -5.99
C GLY A 338 -11.58 5.35 -6.60
N PRO A 339 -11.62 5.15 -7.93
CA PRO A 339 -11.20 3.88 -8.50
C PRO A 339 -9.66 3.77 -8.57
N SER A 340 -9.13 2.62 -8.13
CA SER A 340 -7.67 2.41 -7.97
C SER A 340 -6.87 2.50 -9.27
N ASN A 341 -7.51 2.24 -10.41
CA ASN A 341 -6.92 2.40 -11.73
C ASN A 341 -6.59 3.87 -12.03
N ILE A 342 -7.43 4.83 -11.63
CA ILE A 342 -7.16 6.26 -11.79
C ILE A 342 -5.97 6.66 -10.93
N ALA A 343 -5.90 6.17 -9.68
CA ALA A 343 -4.74 6.41 -8.82
C ALA A 343 -3.44 5.85 -9.45
N TYR A 344 -3.48 4.63 -9.98
CA TYR A 344 -2.34 4.00 -10.66
C TYR A 344 -1.87 4.82 -11.87
N GLU A 345 -2.80 5.13 -12.78
CA GLU A 345 -2.52 5.85 -14.03
C GLU A 345 -1.96 7.26 -13.75
N ARG A 346 -2.57 8.00 -12.82
CA ARG A 346 -2.19 9.38 -12.51
C ARG A 346 -0.91 9.50 -11.70
N LEU A 347 -0.60 8.52 -10.85
CA LEU A 347 0.61 8.50 -10.03
C LEU A 347 1.86 8.23 -10.88
N LEU A 348 1.79 7.22 -11.76
CA LEU A 348 2.93 6.74 -12.52
C LEU A 348 3.11 7.48 -13.85
N GLN A 349 1.99 7.83 -14.51
CA GLN A 349 1.95 8.46 -15.83
C GLN A 349 2.92 7.78 -16.82
N THR A 350 3.59 8.55 -17.68
CA THR A 350 4.58 8.00 -18.63
C THR A 350 5.95 7.78 -18.01
N VAL A 351 6.22 8.29 -16.81
CA VAL A 351 7.60 8.37 -16.28
C VAL A 351 8.22 7.00 -16.05
N VAL A 352 7.48 6.08 -15.45
CA VAL A 352 7.99 4.71 -15.23
C VAL A 352 8.19 3.98 -16.55
N LEU A 353 7.27 4.18 -17.51
CA LEU A 353 7.38 3.60 -18.85
C LEU A 353 8.61 4.14 -19.59
N ASP A 354 8.85 5.45 -19.52
CA ASP A 354 9.98 6.11 -20.17
C ASP A 354 11.31 5.67 -19.55
N LYS A 355 11.37 5.53 -18.21
CA LYS A 355 12.55 4.99 -17.53
C LYS A 355 12.82 3.53 -17.89
N LEU A 356 11.78 2.69 -17.97
CA LEU A 356 11.93 1.31 -18.43
C LEU A 356 12.45 1.24 -19.87
N LYS A 357 11.91 2.07 -20.78
CA LYS A 357 12.41 2.15 -22.17
C LYS A 357 13.88 2.58 -22.22
N GLU A 358 14.29 3.54 -21.40
CA GLU A 358 15.68 3.97 -21.29
C GLU A 358 16.59 2.81 -20.84
N LEU A 359 16.24 2.13 -19.75
CA LEU A 359 17.01 1.02 -19.19
C LEU A 359 17.08 -0.17 -20.16
N LEU A 360 15.98 -0.47 -20.88
CA LEU A 360 15.96 -1.48 -21.93
C LEU A 360 16.94 -1.14 -23.06
N ASN A 361 16.96 0.11 -23.54
CA ASN A 361 17.91 0.54 -24.56
C ASN A 361 19.35 0.39 -24.07
N GLN A 362 19.65 0.84 -22.84
CA GLN A 362 20.99 0.68 -22.25
C GLN A 362 21.41 -0.79 -22.11
N TRP A 363 20.48 -1.69 -21.78
CA TRP A 363 20.76 -3.12 -21.68
C TRP A 363 21.04 -3.73 -23.05
N VAL A 364 20.24 -3.42 -24.07
CA VAL A 364 20.48 -3.86 -25.46
C VAL A 364 21.81 -3.32 -25.99
N GLU A 365 22.16 -2.07 -25.72
CA GLU A 365 23.47 -1.51 -26.10
C GLU A 365 24.64 -2.20 -25.39
N LYS A 366 24.49 -2.59 -24.12
CA LYS A 366 25.51 -3.38 -23.39
C LYS A 366 25.68 -4.77 -24.02
N ILE A 367 24.58 -5.43 -24.40
CA ILE A 367 24.62 -6.70 -25.14
C ILE A 367 25.35 -6.47 -26.47
N GLU A 368 25.00 -5.44 -27.23
CA GLU A 368 25.64 -5.11 -28.51
C GLU A 368 27.15 -4.93 -28.38
N LYS A 369 27.62 -4.15 -27.40
CA LYS A 369 29.06 -3.95 -27.15
C LYS A 369 29.76 -5.27 -26.78
N LYS A 370 29.13 -6.09 -25.94
CA LYS A 370 29.67 -7.40 -25.54
C LYS A 370 29.76 -8.36 -26.73
N VAL A 371 28.73 -8.43 -27.56
CA VAL A 371 28.72 -9.25 -28.78
C VAL A 371 29.80 -8.82 -29.75
N ARG A 372 29.92 -7.51 -30.01
CA ARG A 372 30.98 -6.98 -30.88
C ARG A 372 32.37 -7.33 -30.34
N HIS A 373 32.57 -7.27 -29.03
CA HIS A 373 33.81 -7.71 -28.40
C HIS A 373 34.05 -9.22 -28.56
N ASP A 374 33.08 -10.07 -28.22
CA ASP A 374 33.20 -11.53 -28.29
C ASP A 374 33.46 -12.00 -29.74
N VAL A 375 32.75 -11.44 -30.71
CA VAL A 375 32.96 -11.70 -32.14
C VAL A 375 34.34 -11.26 -32.62
N SER A 376 34.93 -10.21 -32.02
CA SER A 376 36.31 -9.79 -32.32
C SER A 376 37.39 -10.73 -31.78
N GLN A 377 37.09 -11.50 -30.72
CA GLN A 377 38.01 -12.45 -30.08
C GLN A 377 37.90 -13.87 -30.67
N ILE A 378 36.81 -14.18 -31.35
CA ILE A 378 36.62 -15.47 -32.02
C ILE A 378 37.56 -15.52 -33.23
N ASN A 379 38.63 -16.29 -33.11
CA ASN A 379 39.59 -16.50 -34.19
C ASN A 379 38.94 -17.38 -35.26
N ASP A 380 38.51 -16.76 -36.37
CA ASP A 380 37.83 -17.38 -37.52
C ASP A 380 38.74 -18.28 -38.39
N GLY A 381 39.81 -18.83 -37.80
CA GLY A 381 40.67 -19.81 -38.45
C GLY A 381 39.93 -21.14 -38.66
N PRO A 382 40.11 -21.82 -39.81
CA PRO A 382 39.51 -23.13 -40.03
C PRO A 382 40.05 -24.10 -38.96
N SER A 383 39.17 -24.72 -38.17
CA SER A 383 39.60 -25.72 -37.18
C SER A 383 40.05 -27.05 -37.81
N THR A 384 39.97 -27.19 -39.13
CA THR A 384 40.47 -28.36 -39.84
C THR A 384 40.93 -27.95 -41.24
N SER A 385 42.15 -28.37 -41.58
CA SER A 385 42.61 -28.64 -42.95
C SER A 385 41.45 -28.92 -43.90
N VAL A 386 41.38 -28.17 -45.01
CA VAL A 386 40.38 -28.27 -46.07
C VAL A 386 40.30 -29.68 -46.73
N PHE A 387 41.10 -30.65 -46.27
CA PHE A 387 41.28 -31.95 -46.91
C PHE A 387 41.32 -33.17 -45.96
N ASP A 388 40.86 -33.08 -44.71
CA ASP A 388 40.67 -34.31 -43.92
C ASP A 388 39.31 -34.97 -44.17
N GLU A 389 39.37 -36.27 -44.43
CA GLU A 389 38.32 -37.10 -45.00
C GLU A 389 36.95 -36.95 -44.34
N ARG A 390 35.93 -36.89 -45.21
CA ARG A 390 34.51 -36.74 -44.91
C ARG A 390 34.00 -37.74 -43.87
N ALA A 391 33.97 -37.33 -42.60
CA ALA A 391 33.10 -37.93 -41.59
C ALA A 391 31.73 -37.23 -41.65
N TYR A 392 30.85 -37.73 -42.52
CA TYR A 392 29.46 -37.31 -42.65
C TYR A 392 28.69 -37.57 -41.34
N ARG A 393 28.53 -36.56 -40.48
CA ARG A 393 27.45 -36.48 -39.48
C ARG A 393 26.66 -35.21 -39.73
N LEU A 394 25.44 -35.37 -40.25
CA LEU A 394 24.58 -34.31 -40.81
C LEU A 394 24.03 -33.27 -39.80
N ASN A 395 24.50 -33.24 -38.55
CA ASN A 395 23.84 -32.49 -37.46
C ASN A 395 24.76 -31.50 -36.72
N SER A 396 25.92 -31.13 -37.29
CA SER A 396 26.79 -30.13 -36.67
C SER A 396 26.87 -28.89 -37.56
N SER A 397 26.63 -27.72 -36.96
CA SER A 397 26.81 -26.37 -37.50
C SER A 397 28.18 -26.14 -38.19
N ALA A 398 29.12 -27.07 -37.99
CA ALA A 398 30.40 -27.18 -38.68
C ALA A 398 30.29 -27.31 -40.22
N HIS A 399 29.21 -27.87 -40.79
CA HIS A 399 29.05 -28.01 -42.25
C HIS A 399 28.78 -26.69 -42.99
N ILE A 400 28.38 -25.65 -42.26
CA ILE A 400 28.01 -24.33 -42.81
C ILE A 400 29.18 -23.33 -42.66
N GLY A 401 30.34 -23.80 -42.16
CA GLY A 401 31.51 -22.95 -41.94
C GLY A 401 31.39 -22.02 -40.74
N VAL A 402 30.47 -22.31 -39.81
CA VAL A 402 30.26 -21.55 -38.56
C VAL A 402 31.05 -22.21 -37.44
N SER A 403 31.89 -21.44 -36.73
CA SER A 403 32.67 -21.95 -35.61
C SER A 403 31.78 -22.26 -34.39
N ASN A 404 32.13 -23.28 -33.61
CA ASN A 404 31.41 -23.59 -32.37
C ASN A 404 31.40 -22.41 -31.38
N GLY A 405 32.44 -21.56 -31.41
CA GLY A 405 32.51 -20.32 -30.64
C GLY A 405 31.46 -19.29 -31.05
N LEU A 406 31.19 -19.16 -32.36
CA LEU A 406 30.17 -18.26 -32.88
C LEU A 406 28.75 -18.75 -32.54
N VAL A 407 28.52 -20.06 -32.61
CA VAL A 407 27.24 -20.67 -32.16
C VAL A 407 27.00 -20.42 -30.68
N ALA A 408 28.03 -20.58 -29.85
CA ALA A 408 27.94 -20.30 -28.41
C ALA A 408 27.68 -18.81 -28.12
N CYS A 409 28.32 -17.91 -28.88
CA CYS A 409 28.08 -16.46 -28.81
C CYS A 409 26.62 -16.13 -29.14
N VAL A 410 26.10 -16.60 -30.29
CA VAL A 410 24.71 -16.38 -30.70
C VAL A 410 23.71 -16.96 -29.69
N LYS A 411 24.00 -18.13 -29.12
CA LYS A 411 23.16 -18.70 -28.04
C LYS A 411 23.13 -17.80 -26.80
N ASN A 412 24.27 -17.21 -26.44
CA ASN A 412 24.36 -16.29 -25.30
C ASN A 412 23.59 -14.98 -25.55
N ILE A 413 23.58 -14.47 -26.78
CA ILE A 413 22.77 -13.31 -27.18
C ILE A 413 21.30 -13.58 -26.92
N TRP A 414 20.80 -14.71 -27.42
CA TRP A 414 19.41 -15.08 -27.28
C TRP A 414 19.00 -15.29 -25.82
N LEU A 415 19.86 -15.90 -25.00
CA LEU A 415 19.63 -16.04 -23.56
C LEU A 415 19.54 -14.68 -22.83
N GLU A 416 20.39 -13.71 -23.20
CA GLU A 416 20.33 -12.37 -22.59
C GLU A 416 19.11 -11.57 -23.08
N LEU A 417 18.72 -11.70 -24.36
CA LEU A 417 17.50 -11.09 -24.89
C LEU A 417 16.23 -11.74 -24.32
N GLU A 418 16.25 -13.04 -24.04
CA GLU A 418 15.17 -13.75 -23.35
C GLU A 418 14.93 -13.19 -21.96
N LYS A 419 15.99 -12.95 -21.17
CA LYS A 419 15.88 -12.29 -19.86
C LYS A 419 15.22 -10.91 -19.96
N ILE A 420 15.53 -10.14 -21.00
CA ILE A 420 14.87 -8.85 -21.25
C ILE A 420 13.38 -9.04 -21.56
N GLY A 421 13.05 -10.04 -22.38
CA GLY A 421 11.67 -10.42 -22.69
C GLY A 421 10.89 -10.86 -21.46
N ASP A 422 11.50 -11.61 -20.55
CA ASP A 422 10.90 -12.02 -19.28
C ASP A 422 10.54 -10.81 -18.40
N LYS A 423 11.41 -9.80 -18.35
CA LYS A 423 11.14 -8.55 -17.60
C LYS A 423 10.01 -7.74 -18.21
N CYS A 424 9.93 -7.68 -19.54
CA CYS A 424 8.78 -7.05 -20.21
C CYS A 424 7.48 -7.82 -19.96
N SER A 425 7.54 -9.15 -19.88
CA SER A 425 6.38 -10.00 -19.56
C SER A 425 5.93 -9.82 -18.10
N GLN A 426 6.87 -9.63 -17.17
CA GLN A 426 6.56 -9.26 -15.78
C GLN A 426 5.84 -7.91 -15.70
N TYR A 427 6.31 -6.91 -16.45
CA TYR A 427 5.63 -5.62 -16.56
C TYR A 427 4.22 -5.75 -17.17
N GLU A 428 4.06 -6.52 -18.26
CA GLU A 428 2.77 -6.78 -18.88
C GLU A 428 1.78 -7.44 -17.92
N THR A 429 2.24 -8.35 -17.07
CA THR A 429 1.42 -8.99 -16.04
C THR A 429 0.92 -7.97 -15.01
N ILE A 430 1.77 -7.02 -14.61
CA ILE A 430 1.40 -5.94 -13.69
C ILE A 430 0.39 -5.00 -14.34
N CYS A 431 0.64 -4.54 -15.57
CA CYS A 431 -0.26 -3.64 -16.29
C CYS A 431 -1.62 -4.27 -16.59
N SER A 432 -1.64 -5.55 -16.99
CA SER A 432 -2.88 -6.31 -17.22
C SER A 432 -3.74 -6.37 -15.97
N SER A 433 -3.11 -6.48 -14.81
CA SER A 433 -3.80 -6.52 -13.53
C SER A 433 -4.35 -5.16 -13.06
N MET A 434 -3.93 -4.07 -13.71
CA MET A 434 -4.43 -2.71 -13.50
C MET A 434 -5.25 -2.18 -14.69
N ASN A 435 -5.55 -3.02 -15.69
CA ASN A 435 -6.22 -2.67 -16.94
C ASN A 435 -5.49 -1.64 -17.83
N ASP A 436 -4.17 -1.48 -17.68
CA ASP A 436 -3.36 -0.60 -18.54
C ASP A 436 -2.75 -1.38 -19.73
N TYR A 437 -3.60 -1.69 -20.71
CA TYR A 437 -3.15 -2.40 -21.91
C TYR A 437 -2.29 -1.52 -22.83
N THR A 438 -2.43 -0.20 -22.74
CA THR A 438 -1.75 0.76 -23.60
C THR A 438 -0.26 0.86 -23.32
N SER A 439 0.11 0.98 -22.05
CA SER A 439 1.52 1.07 -21.65
C SER A 439 2.25 -0.26 -21.87
N ALA A 440 1.58 -1.38 -21.59
CA ALA A 440 2.10 -2.72 -21.87
C ALA A 440 2.42 -2.92 -23.37
N ALA A 441 1.48 -2.56 -24.25
CA ALA A 441 1.69 -2.63 -25.70
C ALA A 441 2.83 -1.70 -26.17
N SER A 442 2.93 -0.50 -25.59
CA SER A 442 4.01 0.46 -25.90
C SER A 442 5.39 -0.09 -25.57
N LEU A 443 5.56 -0.71 -24.39
CA LEU A 443 6.83 -1.30 -23.98
C LEU A 443 7.22 -2.48 -24.89
N LYS A 444 6.26 -3.35 -25.21
CA LYS A 444 6.47 -4.51 -26.08
C LYS A 444 6.88 -4.10 -27.49
N SER A 445 6.20 -3.10 -28.07
CA SER A 445 6.56 -2.53 -29.36
C SER A 445 7.97 -1.94 -29.33
N CYS A 446 8.33 -1.23 -28.26
CA CYS A 446 9.67 -0.66 -28.06
C CYS A 446 10.76 -1.74 -27.99
N LEU A 447 10.55 -2.82 -27.23
CA LEU A 447 11.47 -3.96 -27.20
C LEU A 447 11.66 -4.53 -28.60
N ALA A 448 10.57 -4.76 -29.33
CA ALA A 448 10.64 -5.30 -30.68
C ALA A 448 11.36 -4.35 -31.66
N ASP A 449 11.23 -3.03 -31.49
CA ASP A 449 11.98 -2.03 -32.27
C ASP A 449 13.47 -2.03 -31.91
N LEU A 450 13.82 -2.13 -30.63
CA LEU A 450 15.21 -2.22 -30.17
C LEU A 450 15.89 -3.50 -30.65
N VAL A 451 15.21 -4.65 -30.58
CA VAL A 451 15.71 -5.95 -31.08
C VAL A 451 15.86 -5.89 -32.60
N HIS A 452 14.88 -5.33 -33.31
CA HIS A 452 14.98 -5.15 -34.76
C HIS A 452 16.20 -4.29 -35.13
N ALA A 453 16.36 -3.12 -34.51
CA ALA A 453 17.47 -2.22 -34.76
C ALA A 453 18.83 -2.85 -34.39
N PHE A 454 18.90 -3.57 -33.28
CA PHE A 454 20.08 -4.34 -32.85
C PHE A 454 20.50 -5.37 -33.90
N LEU A 455 19.56 -6.18 -34.40
CA LEU A 455 19.85 -7.19 -35.43
C LEU A 455 20.31 -6.54 -36.74
N MET A 456 19.71 -5.42 -37.14
CA MET A 456 20.12 -4.67 -38.32
C MET A 456 21.53 -4.07 -38.15
N ARG A 457 21.87 -3.49 -36.99
CA ARG A 457 23.20 -2.93 -36.71
C ARG A 457 24.30 -3.99 -36.63
N LEU A 458 24.01 -5.13 -36.00
CA LEU A 458 24.92 -6.29 -36.02
C LEU A 458 25.23 -6.77 -37.44
N CYS A 459 24.26 -6.64 -38.35
CA CYS A 459 24.45 -6.96 -39.76
C CYS A 459 25.26 -5.91 -40.51
N ASP A 460 25.37 -4.66 -40.04
CA ASP A 460 25.92 -3.52 -40.80
C ASP A 460 27.35 -3.13 -40.39
N GLU A 461 27.76 -3.36 -39.15
CA GLU A 461 29.05 -2.87 -38.62
C GLU A 461 29.91 -3.97 -37.97
N ASN A 462 30.89 -4.49 -38.71
CA ASN A 462 32.10 -5.06 -38.10
C ASN A 462 33.21 -4.00 -38.15
N GLU A 463 33.41 -3.22 -37.08
CA GLU A 463 34.57 -2.34 -36.87
C GLU A 463 35.85 -3.15 -36.54
N GLN A 464 36.01 -4.33 -37.11
CA GLN A 464 37.25 -5.07 -36.96
C GLN A 464 38.35 -4.31 -37.72
N LYS A 465 39.40 -3.89 -37.01
CA LYS A 465 40.72 -3.57 -37.58
C LYS A 465 41.38 -4.87 -38.12
N LEU A 466 40.69 -5.58 -39.00
CA LEU A 466 41.25 -6.72 -39.70
C LEU A 466 42.07 -6.20 -40.88
N GLU A 467 43.33 -6.60 -40.92
CA GLU A 467 44.33 -6.16 -41.93
C GLU A 467 43.92 -6.49 -43.39
N THR A 468 42.88 -7.29 -43.60
CA THR A 468 42.42 -7.69 -44.94
C THR A 468 40.89 -7.67 -45.09
N PRO A 469 40.33 -7.02 -46.12
CA PRO A 469 38.89 -6.80 -46.30
C PRO A 469 38.05 -8.08 -46.46
N TRP A 470 38.61 -9.16 -47.01
CA TRP A 470 37.87 -10.42 -47.21
C TRP A 470 37.59 -11.18 -45.90
N LYS A 471 38.47 -11.07 -44.89
CA LYS A 471 38.25 -11.69 -43.56
C LYS A 471 37.07 -11.04 -42.83
N LYS A 472 36.89 -9.73 -43.03
CA LYS A 472 35.79 -8.95 -42.46
C LYS A 472 34.44 -9.32 -43.09
N GLU A 473 34.40 -9.51 -44.40
CA GLU A 473 33.16 -9.96 -45.07
C GLU A 473 32.85 -11.43 -44.74
N LEU A 474 33.87 -12.29 -44.57
CA LEU A 474 33.67 -13.68 -44.18
C LEU A 474 33.13 -13.83 -42.75
N SER A 475 33.65 -13.06 -41.78
CA SER A 475 33.14 -13.06 -40.40
C SER A 475 31.69 -12.56 -40.33
N ARG A 476 31.35 -11.55 -41.14
CA ARG A 476 29.99 -11.03 -41.30
C ARG A 476 29.04 -12.06 -41.89
N ALA A 477 29.44 -12.77 -42.94
CA ALA A 477 28.66 -13.86 -43.54
C ALA A 477 28.39 -14.99 -42.54
N ARG A 478 29.41 -15.38 -41.76
CA ARG A 478 29.31 -16.44 -40.74
C ARG A 478 28.40 -16.04 -39.58
N LEU A 479 28.47 -14.79 -39.11
CA LEU A 479 27.59 -14.27 -38.07
C LEU A 479 26.13 -14.24 -38.54
N ALA A 480 25.88 -13.76 -39.76
CA ALA A 480 24.55 -13.73 -40.36
C ALA A 480 23.99 -15.16 -40.55
N LEU A 481 24.82 -16.12 -41.02
CA LEU A 481 24.44 -17.53 -41.09
C LEU A 481 24.13 -18.12 -39.71
N ALA A 482 24.94 -17.82 -38.70
CA ALA A 482 24.71 -18.29 -37.33
C ALA A 482 23.38 -17.75 -36.74
N LEU A 483 23.02 -16.50 -37.06
CA LEU A 483 21.74 -15.90 -36.68
C LEU A 483 20.55 -16.50 -37.44
N VAL A 484 20.69 -16.78 -38.75
CA VAL A 484 19.64 -17.45 -39.55
C VAL A 484 19.35 -18.86 -39.05
N HIS A 485 20.39 -19.58 -38.63
CA HIS A 485 20.28 -20.96 -38.12
C HIS A 485 20.02 -21.05 -36.61
N SER A 486 19.75 -19.91 -35.95
CA SER A 486 19.41 -19.86 -34.53
C SER A 486 17.91 -20.10 -34.29
N ASP A 487 17.47 -20.03 -33.03
CA ASP A 487 16.11 -20.40 -32.64
C ASP A 487 15.07 -19.40 -33.17
N ALA A 488 14.43 -19.78 -34.29
CA ALA A 488 13.43 -18.96 -34.98
C ALA A 488 12.20 -18.65 -34.10
N SER A 489 11.89 -19.50 -33.11
CA SER A 489 10.72 -19.30 -32.25
C SER A 489 10.90 -18.12 -31.29
N LEU A 490 12.09 -17.98 -30.73
CA LEU A 490 12.46 -16.93 -29.80
C LEU A 490 12.71 -15.59 -30.51
N ALA A 491 13.27 -15.61 -31.71
CA ALA A 491 13.36 -14.42 -32.55
C ALA A 491 11.96 -13.87 -32.92
N CYS A 492 11.00 -14.75 -33.23
CA CYS A 492 9.63 -14.34 -33.55
C CYS A 492 8.87 -13.79 -32.34
N SER A 493 9.11 -14.30 -31.12
CA SER A 493 8.46 -13.79 -29.91
C SER A 493 8.97 -12.40 -29.53
N LEU A 494 10.28 -12.17 -29.61
CA LEU A 494 10.90 -10.88 -29.28
C LEU A 494 10.57 -9.77 -30.29
N LEU A 495 10.26 -10.13 -31.55
CA LEU A 495 9.78 -9.20 -32.58
C LEU A 495 8.25 -9.02 -32.55
N ASP A 496 7.59 -9.38 -31.46
CA ASP A 496 6.14 -9.27 -31.26
C ASP A 496 5.31 -9.98 -32.34
N LYS A 497 5.87 -11.01 -32.98
CA LYS A 497 5.26 -11.72 -34.12
C LYS A 497 4.89 -10.82 -35.30
N ASP A 498 5.48 -9.62 -35.40
CA ASP A 498 5.24 -8.73 -36.53
C ASP A 498 5.90 -9.29 -37.80
N SER A 499 5.06 -9.81 -38.70
CA SER A 499 5.46 -10.35 -39.99
C SER A 499 6.35 -9.42 -40.80
N ARG A 500 6.20 -8.09 -40.68
CA ARG A 500 7.01 -7.12 -41.44
C ARG A 500 8.43 -7.06 -40.89
N ARG A 501 8.58 -6.93 -39.57
CA ARG A 501 9.90 -6.89 -38.90
C ARG A 501 10.65 -8.20 -39.09
N ILE A 502 9.96 -9.34 -38.94
CA ILE A 502 10.53 -10.67 -39.13
C ILE A 502 11.03 -10.85 -40.57
N ASN A 503 10.21 -10.50 -41.56
CA ASN A 503 10.59 -10.61 -42.98
C ASN A 503 11.75 -9.67 -43.32
N ALA A 504 11.77 -8.44 -42.78
CA ALA A 504 12.85 -7.50 -43.01
C ALA A 504 14.19 -8.00 -42.47
N VAL A 505 14.22 -8.54 -41.24
CA VAL A 505 15.42 -9.14 -40.64
C VAL A 505 15.89 -10.34 -41.45
N ASN A 506 14.99 -11.26 -41.81
CA ASN A 506 15.34 -12.44 -42.60
C ASN A 506 15.89 -12.06 -43.98
N GLN A 507 15.23 -11.14 -44.69
CA GLN A 507 15.71 -10.64 -45.99
C GLN A 507 17.08 -9.99 -45.86
N ARG A 508 17.31 -9.20 -44.81
CA ARG A 508 18.62 -8.55 -44.58
C ARG A 508 19.71 -9.58 -44.30
N LEU A 509 19.45 -10.54 -43.41
CA LEU A 509 20.41 -11.60 -43.09
C LEU A 509 20.80 -12.39 -44.34
N HIS A 510 19.82 -12.83 -45.15
CA HIS A 510 20.10 -13.53 -46.40
C HIS A 510 20.86 -12.65 -47.42
N SER A 511 20.48 -11.39 -47.57
CA SER A 511 21.18 -10.43 -48.46
C SER A 511 22.63 -10.21 -48.04
N VAL A 512 22.91 -10.12 -46.73
CA VAL A 512 24.27 -9.97 -46.20
C VAL A 512 25.08 -11.22 -46.46
N VAL A 513 24.52 -12.42 -46.28
CA VAL A 513 25.19 -13.68 -46.61
C VAL A 513 25.54 -13.75 -48.09
N GLU A 514 24.58 -13.48 -48.98
CA GLU A 514 24.80 -13.52 -50.44
C GLU A 514 25.82 -12.49 -50.91
N HIS A 515 25.73 -11.25 -50.41
CA HIS A 515 26.64 -10.17 -50.79
C HIS A 515 28.06 -10.42 -50.29
N SER A 516 28.20 -10.81 -49.02
CA SER A 516 29.51 -11.02 -48.40
C SER A 516 30.23 -12.23 -49.00
N LEU A 517 29.52 -13.34 -49.26
CA LEU A 517 30.07 -14.52 -49.92
C LEU A 517 30.40 -14.24 -51.40
N GLY A 518 29.59 -13.44 -52.09
CA GLY A 518 29.85 -12.99 -53.46
C GLY A 518 31.14 -12.16 -53.56
N LEU A 519 31.36 -11.24 -52.62
CA LEU A 519 32.59 -10.45 -52.54
C LEU A 519 33.83 -11.31 -52.23
N VAL A 520 33.71 -12.26 -51.30
CA VAL A 520 34.80 -13.21 -51.01
C VAL A 520 35.14 -14.04 -52.26
N TYR A 521 34.14 -14.54 -52.99
CA TYR A 521 34.35 -15.30 -54.23
C TYR A 521 35.01 -14.48 -55.35
N HIS A 522 34.67 -13.19 -55.46
CA HIS A 522 35.30 -12.29 -56.43
C HIS A 522 36.75 -11.93 -56.05
N ILE A 523 37.03 -11.75 -54.75
CA ILE A 523 38.38 -11.51 -54.25
C ILE A 523 39.25 -12.75 -54.46
N ASP A 524 38.75 -13.94 -54.14
CA ASP A 524 39.48 -15.21 -54.30
C ASP A 524 39.82 -15.46 -55.78
N LYS A 525 38.86 -15.28 -56.70
CA LYS A 525 39.12 -15.32 -58.15
C LYS A 525 40.09 -14.25 -58.64
N SER A 526 40.16 -13.08 -58.00
CA SER A 526 41.10 -12.02 -58.37
C SER A 526 42.52 -12.34 -57.90
N VAL A 527 42.66 -13.00 -56.74
CA VAL A 527 43.93 -13.51 -56.20
C VAL A 527 44.40 -14.71 -57.00
N GLU A 528 43.51 -15.64 -57.34
CA GLU A 528 43.77 -16.79 -58.20
C GLU A 528 44.18 -16.35 -59.61
N ARG A 529 43.55 -15.31 -60.18
CA ARG A 529 44.01 -14.69 -61.44
C ARG A 529 45.37 -13.99 -61.30
N ARG A 530 45.66 -13.31 -60.18
CA ARG A 530 46.97 -12.68 -59.95
C ARG A 530 48.08 -13.72 -59.75
N LEU A 531 47.79 -14.84 -59.09
CA LEU A 531 48.68 -15.98 -58.94
C LEU A 531 48.91 -16.70 -60.28
N LEU A 532 47.87 -16.89 -61.09
CA LEU A 532 48.00 -17.40 -62.46
C LEU A 532 48.83 -16.46 -63.37
N VAL A 533 48.76 -15.15 -63.18
CA VAL A 533 49.61 -14.19 -63.91
C VAL A 533 51.06 -14.27 -63.43
N LEU A 534 51.30 -14.45 -62.12
CA LEU A 534 52.65 -14.62 -61.55
C LEU A 534 53.27 -15.97 -61.90
N GLU A 535 52.50 -17.06 -61.91
CA GLU A 535 52.94 -18.37 -62.40
C GLU A 535 53.24 -18.34 -63.90
N ASN A 536 52.43 -17.66 -64.71
CA ASN A 536 52.71 -17.49 -66.14
C ASN A 536 53.95 -16.60 -66.40
N GLN A 537 54.24 -15.61 -65.55
CA GLN A 537 55.50 -14.84 -65.62
C GLN A 537 56.72 -15.68 -65.22
N GLN A 538 56.63 -16.51 -64.17
CA GLN A 538 57.72 -17.43 -63.79
C GLN A 538 57.93 -18.57 -64.80
N VAL A 539 56.88 -19.04 -65.47
CA VAL A 539 56.98 -20.03 -66.56
C VAL A 539 57.57 -19.39 -67.82
N GLY A 540 57.26 -18.12 -68.11
CA GLY A 540 57.89 -17.34 -69.19
C GLY A 540 59.40 -17.19 -68.99
N GLU A 541 59.85 -16.79 -67.79
CA GLU A 541 61.28 -16.66 -67.46
C GLU A 541 62.01 -18.02 -67.47
N ARG A 542 61.33 -19.12 -67.10
CA ARG A 542 61.90 -20.48 -67.19
C ARG A 542 62.01 -20.99 -68.62
N ILE A 543 61.10 -20.63 -69.53
CA ILE A 543 61.17 -21.00 -70.95
C ILE A 543 62.28 -20.21 -71.67
N ASP A 544 62.50 -18.96 -71.31
CA ASP A 544 63.60 -18.15 -71.86
C ASP A 544 64.98 -18.60 -71.34
N MET A 545 65.07 -19.04 -70.07
CA MET A 545 66.28 -19.71 -69.56
C MET A 545 66.56 -21.07 -70.23
N TRP A 546 65.51 -21.84 -70.59
CA TRP A 546 65.68 -23.12 -71.30
C TRP A 546 66.07 -22.94 -72.78
N LYS A 547 65.69 -21.83 -73.41
CA LYS A 547 66.13 -21.49 -74.78
C LYS A 547 67.55 -20.94 -74.82
N MET A 548 68.03 -20.25 -73.77
CA MET A 548 69.41 -19.77 -73.69
C MET A 548 70.45 -20.87 -73.39
N THR A 549 70.06 -22.04 -72.88
CA THR A 549 71.00 -23.15 -72.56
C THR A 549 71.21 -24.16 -73.70
N ARG A 550 70.55 -24.01 -74.86
CA ARG A 550 70.76 -24.86 -76.06
C ARG A 550 71.44 -24.18 -77.25
N PHE A 551 71.85 -22.91 -77.12
CA PHE A 551 72.63 -22.18 -78.13
C PHE A 551 73.85 -21.48 -77.52
N SER A 552 74.71 -22.25 -76.85
CA SER A 552 76.10 -21.86 -76.59
C SER A 552 76.93 -23.11 -76.28
N GLY A 553 77.41 -23.73 -77.34
CA GLY A 553 78.22 -24.95 -77.30
C GLY A 553 78.65 -25.32 -78.71
N THR A 554 79.49 -24.47 -79.28
CA THR A 554 80.47 -24.85 -80.31
C THR A 554 81.37 -25.96 -79.80
#